data_AF-D7FHM4-F1
#
_entry.id   AF-D7FHM4-F1
#
_cell.length_a   1.000
_cell.length_b   1.000
_cell.length_c   1.000
_cell.angle_alpha   90.00
_cell.angle_beta   90.00
_cell.angle_gamma   90.00
#
_symmetry.space_group_name_H-M   'P 1'
#
loop_
_entity.id
_entity.type
_entity.pdbx_description
1 polymer ?
#
loop_
_entity_poly.entity_id
_entity_poly.type
_entity_poly.pdbx_seq_one_letter_code
_entity_poly.pdbx_strand_id
1 'polypeptide(L)'
;MVVVMIAVGWGVACMALYSLASYPKRMLQAAYVGFAGVWGVAAAAALWNGITVIAVVCALVCAIVAWVFWKNQSRLRFGAANLKVAALAVRSMPGTIRLALFMSAVQVVWSMLSASAAWGSFAAFSPMVVGADGTTYSSLECQDIAVPSSPYGGGETTAGSGLSCHCGGEVISSDSGCEFSSGFPRWVLAAFWLGSVTWVIAVLRNVVTATVAGSVASWWFSPGDTRSVRGAFYRATHSSFGCFLRRFRDAVGYASAYAICFIGIYGLDFSKALRRAHELFQRRGITMIANDGIVSAGLFLLTMGLMSTYVVVVWSMVWSSMVMSMGAQFSGSLFFFIMSVVVVFFFVPVAVCFSTTMSVLRSGRKAVFVCFVQDPEALANNHGSQTYDDLSGAWQQIQTECPGVASSNIPHVPIATSPNMVEMHDHRATTHTEYQV
;
A
#
# COMPACT_ATOMS: atom_id res chain seq x y z
N MET A 1 3.82 22.88 6.44
CA MET A 1 4.66 21.89 5.72
C MET A 1 3.94 20.58 5.46
N VAL A 2 3.45 19.85 6.48
CA VAL A 2 2.72 18.57 6.30
C VAL A 2 1.52 18.70 5.34
N VAL A 3 0.67 19.73 5.51
CA VAL A 3 -0.48 19.99 4.62
C VAL A 3 -0.05 20.22 3.16
N VAL A 4 1.03 20.97 2.94
CA VAL A 4 1.58 21.24 1.59
C VAL A 4 2.09 19.96 0.96
N MET A 5 2.76 19.09 1.71
CA MET A 5 3.25 17.82 1.20
C MET A 5 2.14 16.82 0.90
N ILE A 6 1.11 16.79 1.73
CA ILE A 6 -0.11 16.01 1.45
C ILE A 6 -0.75 16.52 0.15
N ALA A 7 -0.85 17.84 -0.04
CA ALA A 7 -1.38 18.43 -1.26
C ALA A 7 -0.51 18.13 -2.50
N VAL A 8 0.83 18.15 -2.38
CA VAL A 8 1.75 17.75 -3.46
C VAL A 8 1.60 16.28 -3.78
N GLY A 9 1.57 15.41 -2.76
CA GLY A 9 1.31 13.98 -2.93
C GLY A 9 -0.03 13.71 -3.63
N TRP A 10 -1.07 14.48 -3.28
CA TRP A 10 -2.37 14.44 -3.97
C TRP A 10 -2.28 14.91 -5.42
N GLY A 11 -1.60 16.03 -5.69
CA GLY A 11 -1.39 16.54 -7.04
C GLY A 11 -0.69 15.50 -7.93
N VAL A 12 0.40 14.91 -7.44
CA VAL A 12 1.14 13.85 -8.14
C VAL A 12 0.28 12.62 -8.37
N ALA A 13 -0.49 12.19 -7.37
CA ALA A 13 -1.38 11.03 -7.51
C ALA A 13 -2.49 11.28 -8.53
N CYS A 14 -3.12 12.46 -8.52
CA CYS A 14 -4.12 12.85 -9.51
C CYS A 14 -3.54 12.97 -10.93
N MET A 15 -2.35 13.55 -11.09
CA MET A 15 -1.65 13.59 -12.37
C MET A 15 -1.31 12.19 -12.88
N ALA A 16 -0.87 11.28 -12.00
CA ALA A 16 -0.61 9.89 -12.34
C ALA A 16 -1.90 9.17 -12.79
N LEU A 17 -3.02 9.39 -12.11
CA LEU A 17 -4.33 8.85 -12.51
C LEU A 17 -4.76 9.37 -13.89
N TYR A 18 -4.64 10.68 -14.12
CA TYR A 18 -4.98 11.31 -15.40
C TYR A 18 -4.12 10.75 -16.54
N SER A 19 -2.82 10.61 -16.29
CA SER A 19 -1.89 10.05 -17.26
C SER A 19 -2.19 8.58 -17.55
N LEU A 20 -2.59 7.79 -16.54
CA LEU A 20 -2.96 6.38 -16.70
C LEU A 20 -4.27 6.20 -17.48
N ALA A 21 -5.18 7.16 -17.40
CA ALA A 21 -6.40 7.16 -18.23
C ALA A 21 -6.08 7.44 -19.71
N SER A 22 -5.16 8.37 -19.97
CA SER A 22 -4.83 8.81 -21.33
C SER A 22 -3.86 7.86 -22.05
N TYR A 23 -2.85 7.34 -21.35
CA TYR A 23 -1.76 6.57 -21.96
C TYR A 23 -1.30 5.37 -21.10
N PRO A 24 -2.19 4.41 -20.74
CA PRO A 24 -1.85 3.33 -19.81
C PRO A 24 -0.69 2.47 -20.31
N LYS A 25 -0.67 2.10 -21.60
CA LYS A 25 0.39 1.28 -22.18
C LYS A 25 1.76 1.96 -22.08
N ARG A 26 1.85 3.24 -22.48
CA ARG A 26 3.11 4.00 -22.45
C ARG A 26 3.62 4.19 -21.03
N MET A 27 2.72 4.42 -20.07
CA MET A 27 3.11 4.55 -18.66
C MET A 27 3.65 3.24 -18.06
N LEU A 28 3.01 2.10 -18.34
CA LEU A 28 3.56 0.83 -17.90
C LEU A 28 4.90 0.53 -18.59
N GLN A 29 5.03 0.81 -19.89
CA GLN A 29 6.30 0.68 -20.60
C GLN A 29 7.40 1.55 -19.97
N ALA A 30 7.08 2.81 -19.67
CA ALA A 30 8.00 3.73 -19.00
C ALA A 30 8.40 3.24 -17.59
N ALA A 31 7.47 2.62 -16.85
CA ALA A 31 7.79 2.06 -15.53
C ALA A 31 8.77 0.89 -15.60
N TYR A 32 8.58 -0.04 -16.54
CA TYR A 32 9.50 -1.17 -16.76
C TYR A 32 10.86 -0.72 -17.27
N VAL A 33 10.88 0.15 -18.29
CA VAL A 33 12.12 0.68 -18.89
C VAL A 33 12.87 1.55 -17.89
N GLY A 34 12.17 2.41 -17.15
CA GLY A 34 12.76 3.25 -16.11
C GLY A 34 13.38 2.42 -15.00
N PHE A 35 12.70 1.37 -14.53
CA PHE A 35 13.25 0.48 -13.51
C PHE A 35 14.48 -0.28 -14.01
N ALA A 36 14.43 -0.87 -15.21
CA ALA A 36 15.59 -1.52 -15.81
C ALA A 36 16.76 -0.53 -15.98
N GLY A 37 16.48 0.70 -16.42
CA GLY A 37 17.46 1.78 -16.56
C GLY A 37 18.15 2.13 -15.24
N VAL A 38 17.40 2.29 -14.15
CA VAL A 38 17.96 2.58 -12.81
C VAL A 38 18.92 1.47 -12.37
N TRP A 39 18.54 0.19 -12.55
CA TRP A 39 19.41 -0.93 -12.20
C TRP A 39 20.61 -1.07 -13.14
N GLY A 40 20.47 -0.71 -14.42
CA GLY A 40 21.60 -0.63 -15.36
C GLY A 40 22.61 0.44 -14.97
N VAL A 41 22.15 1.63 -14.59
CA VAL A 41 23.02 2.72 -14.09
C VAL A 41 23.69 2.31 -12.78
N ALA A 42 22.94 1.69 -11.85
CA ALA A 42 23.51 1.18 -10.61
C ALA A 42 24.59 0.12 -10.84
N ALA A 43 24.41 -0.77 -11.83
CA ALA A 43 25.43 -1.74 -12.21
C ALA A 43 26.70 -1.07 -12.76
N ALA A 44 26.54 -0.09 -13.66
CA ALA A 44 27.66 0.67 -14.22
C ALA A 44 28.44 1.45 -13.13
N ALA A 45 27.72 2.11 -12.22
CA ALA A 45 28.32 2.81 -11.10
C ALA A 45 29.07 1.86 -10.16
N ALA A 46 28.52 0.66 -9.88
CA ALA A 46 29.20 -0.33 -9.05
C ALA A 46 30.48 -0.88 -9.71
N LEU A 47 30.46 -1.10 -11.03
CA LEU A 47 31.66 -1.48 -11.79
C LEU A 47 32.74 -0.39 -11.74
N TRP A 48 32.35 0.87 -11.89
CA TRP A 48 33.27 2.00 -11.83
C TRP A 48 33.99 2.09 -10.46
N ASN A 49 33.32 1.71 -9.38
CA ASN A 49 33.87 1.71 -8.03
C ASN A 49 34.57 0.39 -7.64
N GLY A 50 34.72 -0.56 -8.57
CA GLY A 50 35.36 -1.86 -8.31
C GLY A 50 34.53 -2.83 -7.46
N ILE A 51 33.24 -2.55 -7.22
CA ILE A 51 32.36 -3.40 -6.39
C ILE A 51 31.64 -4.41 -7.29
N THR A 52 32.36 -5.47 -7.67
CA THR A 52 31.92 -6.47 -8.66
C THR A 52 30.65 -7.21 -8.25
N VAL A 53 30.49 -7.56 -6.97
CA VAL A 53 29.32 -8.31 -6.47
C VAL A 53 28.02 -7.51 -6.69
N ILE A 54 28.01 -6.23 -6.31
CA ILE A 54 26.84 -5.36 -6.49
C ILE A 54 26.55 -5.16 -7.98
N ALA A 55 27.59 -4.97 -8.79
CA ALA A 55 27.44 -4.82 -10.23
C ALA A 55 26.73 -6.03 -10.88
N VAL A 56 27.13 -7.25 -10.53
CA VAL A 56 26.52 -8.47 -11.06
C VAL A 56 25.05 -8.58 -10.64
N VAL A 57 24.73 -8.34 -9.37
CA VAL A 57 23.35 -8.38 -8.87
C VAL A 57 22.48 -7.35 -9.60
N CYS A 58 22.95 -6.11 -9.72
CA CYS A 58 22.22 -5.05 -10.42
C CYS A 58 22.01 -5.36 -11.92
N ALA A 59 23.04 -5.90 -12.58
CA ALA A 59 22.96 -6.30 -13.98
C ALA A 59 21.96 -7.45 -14.21
N LEU A 60 21.93 -8.44 -13.30
CA LEU A 60 20.96 -9.52 -13.35
C LEU A 60 19.52 -9.02 -13.17
N VAL A 61 19.27 -8.11 -12.23
CA VAL A 61 17.95 -7.50 -12.04
C VAL A 61 17.52 -6.74 -13.30
N CYS A 62 18.42 -5.94 -13.89
CA CYS A 62 18.16 -5.24 -15.14
C CYS A 62 17.79 -6.21 -16.28
N ALA A 63 18.57 -7.28 -16.46
CA ALA A 63 18.34 -8.28 -17.50
C ALA A 63 17.00 -9.02 -17.32
N ILE A 64 16.68 -9.41 -16.08
CA ILE A 64 15.40 -10.09 -15.76
C ILE A 64 14.22 -9.18 -16.08
N VAL A 65 14.27 -7.91 -15.66
CA VAL A 65 13.19 -6.95 -15.90
C VAL A 65 13.01 -6.70 -17.40
N ALA A 66 14.11 -6.49 -18.13
CA ALA A 66 14.08 -6.31 -19.59
C ALA A 66 13.50 -7.53 -20.30
N TRP A 67 13.90 -8.74 -19.88
CA TRP A 67 13.38 -9.99 -20.43
C TRP A 67 11.87 -10.17 -20.16
N VAL A 68 11.43 -9.95 -18.92
CA VAL A 68 10.00 -9.99 -18.55
C VAL A 68 9.20 -8.98 -19.37
N PHE A 69 9.75 -7.78 -19.58
CA PHE A 69 9.11 -6.74 -20.37
C PHE A 69 8.95 -7.13 -21.84
N TRP A 70 10.00 -7.61 -22.50
CA TRP A 70 9.94 -7.99 -23.92
C TRP A 70 9.06 -9.22 -24.16
N LYS A 71 9.17 -10.24 -23.31
CA LYS A 71 8.38 -11.48 -23.46
C LYS A 71 6.87 -11.26 -23.33
N ASN A 72 6.45 -10.29 -22.53
CA ASN A 72 5.05 -10.12 -22.14
C ASN A 72 4.33 -8.94 -22.81
N GLN A 73 4.79 -8.47 -23.98
CA GLN A 73 4.19 -7.32 -24.66
C GLN A 73 2.71 -7.53 -25.05
N SER A 74 2.29 -8.74 -25.42
CA SER A 74 0.89 -9.03 -25.77
C SER A 74 -0.03 -8.91 -24.55
N ARG A 75 0.35 -9.55 -23.44
CA ARG A 75 -0.34 -9.46 -22.15
C ARG A 75 -0.42 -8.02 -21.63
N LEU A 76 0.66 -7.25 -21.80
CA LEU A 76 0.69 -5.84 -21.44
C LEU A 76 -0.35 -5.00 -22.20
N ARG A 77 -0.62 -5.31 -23.48
CA ARG A 77 -1.61 -4.59 -24.30
C ARG A 77 -3.03 -4.78 -23.76
N PHE A 78 -3.44 -6.03 -23.50
CA PHE A 78 -4.74 -6.30 -22.89
C PHE A 78 -4.85 -5.70 -21.49
N GLY A 79 -3.80 -5.86 -20.68
CA GLY A 79 -3.71 -5.23 -19.36
C GLY A 79 -3.90 -3.72 -19.41
N ALA A 80 -3.31 -3.04 -20.40
CA ALA A 80 -3.45 -1.61 -20.61
C ALA A 80 -4.85 -1.22 -21.12
N ALA A 81 -5.47 -2.01 -21.99
CA ALA A 81 -6.84 -1.78 -22.45
C ALA A 81 -7.83 -1.90 -21.27
N ASN A 82 -7.71 -2.95 -20.46
CA ASN A 82 -8.50 -3.13 -19.24
C ASN A 82 -8.28 -1.95 -18.26
N LEU A 83 -7.02 -1.53 -18.07
CA LEU A 83 -6.70 -0.39 -17.22
C LEU A 83 -7.29 0.93 -17.75
N LYS A 84 -7.35 1.12 -19.07
CA LYS A 84 -7.98 2.28 -19.74
C LYS A 84 -9.46 2.36 -19.37
N VAL A 85 -10.20 1.25 -19.49
CA VAL A 85 -11.63 1.18 -19.14
C VAL A 85 -11.82 1.43 -17.65
N ALA A 86 -10.98 0.83 -16.80
CA ALA A 86 -11.05 1.06 -15.36
C ALA A 86 -10.79 2.53 -14.98
N ALA A 87 -9.81 3.17 -15.63
CA ALA A 87 -9.50 4.57 -15.40
C ALA A 87 -10.63 5.49 -15.90
N LEU A 88 -11.27 5.15 -17.03
CA LEU A 88 -12.46 5.85 -17.54
C LEU A 88 -13.62 5.76 -16.54
N ALA A 89 -13.90 4.57 -16.01
CA ALA A 89 -14.92 4.35 -15.00
C ALA A 89 -14.64 5.11 -13.69
N VAL A 90 -13.40 5.11 -13.22
CA VAL A 90 -13.02 5.86 -12.01
C VAL A 90 -13.15 7.38 -12.24
N ARG A 91 -12.81 7.85 -13.44
CA ARG A 91 -12.89 9.27 -13.80
C ARG A 91 -14.33 9.77 -13.96
N SER A 92 -15.24 8.93 -14.45
CA SER A 92 -16.67 9.28 -14.54
C SER A 92 -17.33 9.40 -13.16
N MET A 93 -16.72 8.81 -12.12
CA MET A 93 -17.24 8.82 -10.74
C MET A 93 -16.27 9.52 -9.77
N PRO A 94 -16.30 10.87 -9.66
CA PRO A 94 -15.41 11.61 -8.76
C PRO A 94 -15.61 11.25 -7.28
N GLY A 95 -16.76 10.66 -6.93
CA GLY A 95 -17.01 10.10 -5.60
C GLY A 95 -15.99 9.05 -5.18
N THR A 96 -15.50 8.22 -6.11
CA THR A 96 -14.52 7.16 -5.80
C THR A 96 -13.17 7.75 -5.38
N ILE A 97 -12.71 8.79 -6.07
CA ILE A 97 -11.49 9.53 -5.75
C ILE A 97 -11.65 10.25 -4.41
N ARG A 98 -12.77 10.96 -4.19
CA ARG A 98 -13.05 11.65 -2.91
C ARG A 98 -13.06 10.68 -1.73
N LEU A 99 -13.67 9.51 -1.87
CA LEU A 99 -13.66 8.48 -0.84
C LEU A 99 -12.25 7.93 -0.58
N ALA A 100 -11.49 7.65 -1.65
CA ALA A 100 -10.11 7.17 -1.51
C ALA A 100 -9.21 8.20 -0.81
N LEU A 101 -9.41 9.50 -1.09
CA LEU A 101 -8.72 10.59 -0.41
C LEU A 101 -9.11 10.67 1.07
N PHE A 102 -10.41 10.59 1.38
CA PHE A 102 -10.89 10.56 2.76
C PHE A 102 -10.29 9.38 3.54
N MET A 103 -10.33 8.18 2.96
CA MET A 103 -9.75 6.97 3.57
C MET A 103 -8.23 7.06 3.70
N SER A 104 -7.56 7.73 2.78
CA SER A 104 -6.12 8.00 2.90
C SER A 104 -5.83 8.92 4.09
N ALA A 105 -6.62 9.99 4.27
CA ALA A 105 -6.46 10.89 5.41
C ALA A 105 -6.66 10.16 6.74
N VAL A 106 -7.67 9.29 6.84
CA VAL A 106 -7.89 8.45 8.02
C VAL A 106 -6.68 7.53 8.28
N GLN A 107 -6.11 6.91 7.24
CA GLN A 107 -4.90 6.08 7.38
C GLN A 107 -3.68 6.90 7.85
N VAL A 108 -3.50 8.12 7.35
CA VAL A 108 -2.42 9.03 7.76
C VAL A 108 -2.55 9.38 9.24
N VAL A 109 -3.74 9.80 9.67
CA VAL A 109 -4.02 10.14 11.07
C VAL A 109 -3.75 8.93 11.96
N TRP A 110 -4.24 7.75 11.58
CA TRP A 110 -3.97 6.52 12.33
C TRP A 110 -2.48 6.18 12.41
N SER A 111 -1.73 6.35 11.31
CA SER A 111 -0.30 6.08 11.26
C SER A 111 0.48 7.01 12.19
N MET A 112 0.12 8.30 12.20
CA MET A 112 0.72 9.29 13.10
C MET A 112 0.40 8.98 14.56
N LEU A 113 -0.87 8.71 14.89
CA LEU A 113 -1.30 8.35 16.24
C LEU A 113 -0.58 7.09 16.73
N SER A 114 -0.50 6.07 15.88
CA SER A 114 0.17 4.81 16.21
C SER A 114 1.66 4.99 16.44
N ALA A 115 2.32 5.85 15.67
CA ALA A 115 3.74 6.13 15.88
C ALA A 115 4.00 6.91 17.16
N SER A 116 3.18 7.92 17.46
CA SER A 116 3.27 8.68 18.72
C SER A 116 3.02 7.77 19.93
N ALA A 117 2.03 6.88 19.84
CA ALA A 117 1.73 5.93 20.90
C ALA A 117 2.80 4.84 21.04
N ALA A 118 3.39 4.38 19.92
CA ALA A 118 4.54 3.49 19.94
C ALA A 118 5.72 4.13 20.67
N TRP A 119 6.04 5.39 20.33
CA TRP A 119 7.08 6.15 21.00
C TRP A 119 6.82 6.27 22.50
N GLY A 120 5.61 6.70 22.90
CA GLY A 120 5.22 6.80 24.30
C GLY A 120 5.35 5.47 25.05
N SER A 121 4.99 4.37 24.40
CA SER A 121 5.14 3.02 24.97
C SER A 121 6.61 2.64 25.15
N PHE A 122 7.48 2.93 24.17
CA PHE A 122 8.91 2.65 24.28
C PHE A 122 9.61 3.47 25.36
N ALA A 123 9.16 4.71 25.58
CA ALA A 123 9.67 5.55 26.66
C ALA A 123 9.19 5.05 28.03
N ALA A 124 7.89 4.76 28.16
CA ALA A 124 7.26 4.31 29.41
C ALA A 124 7.78 2.95 29.90
N PHE A 125 8.12 2.05 28.98
CA PHE A 125 8.65 0.72 29.29
C PHE A 125 10.16 0.60 29.07
N SER A 126 10.88 1.73 29.15
CA SER A 126 12.34 1.73 29.09
C SER A 126 12.93 1.04 30.34
N PRO A 127 14.07 0.32 30.22
CA PRO A 127 14.78 -0.20 31.39
C PRO A 127 15.09 0.92 32.38
N MET A 128 15.02 0.61 33.67
CA MET A 128 15.31 1.54 34.76
C MET A 128 16.60 1.14 35.47
N VAL A 129 17.32 2.13 35.99
CA VAL A 129 18.46 1.98 36.92
C VAL A 129 17.97 2.40 38.30
N VAL A 130 18.29 1.62 39.33
CA VAL A 130 17.93 1.93 40.72
C VAL A 130 19.17 2.47 41.44
N GLY A 131 19.07 3.69 41.97
CA GLY A 131 20.10 4.29 42.79
C GLY A 131 20.24 3.62 44.16
N ALA A 132 21.38 3.82 44.82
CA ALA A 132 21.61 3.31 46.17
C ALA A 132 20.65 3.91 47.22
N ASP A 133 20.12 5.09 46.94
CA ASP A 133 19.08 5.81 47.68
C ASP A 133 17.64 5.33 47.37
N GLY A 134 17.49 4.40 46.42
CA GLY A 134 16.20 3.85 45.99
C GLY A 134 15.47 4.69 44.94
N THR A 135 16.07 5.77 44.42
CA THR A 135 15.50 6.52 43.31
C THR A 135 15.64 5.75 42.00
N THR A 136 14.67 5.88 41.09
CA THR A 136 14.68 5.15 39.81
C THR A 136 14.85 6.11 38.65
N TYR A 137 15.90 5.89 37.86
CA TYR A 137 16.20 6.68 36.67
C TYR A 137 15.87 5.89 35.41
N SER A 138 15.41 6.59 34.35
CA SER A 138 15.21 5.95 33.05
C SER A 138 16.55 5.70 32.38
N SER A 139 16.66 4.59 31.63
CA SER A 139 17.83 4.34 30.78
C SER A 139 18.18 5.45 29.78
N LEU A 140 17.24 6.34 29.44
CA LEU A 140 17.55 7.50 28.58
C LEU A 140 18.35 8.60 29.31
N GLU A 141 18.34 8.60 30.64
CA GLU A 141 18.99 9.60 31.50
C GLU A 141 20.32 9.13 32.06
N CYS A 142 20.68 7.87 31.79
CA CYS A 142 21.86 7.20 32.29
C CYS A 142 22.91 7.01 31.20
N GLN A 143 24.17 7.26 31.53
CA GLN A 143 25.31 7.07 30.64
C GLN A 143 26.48 6.44 31.39
N ASP A 144 27.13 5.47 30.75
CA ASP A 144 28.40 4.92 31.19
C ASP A 144 29.55 5.84 30.78
N ILE A 145 30.38 6.21 31.76
CA ILE A 145 31.57 7.03 31.56
C ILE A 145 32.81 6.19 31.85
N ALA A 146 33.75 6.15 30.91
CA ALA A 146 35.04 5.51 31.13
C ALA A 146 35.92 6.42 31.99
N VAL A 147 36.28 5.94 33.19
CA VAL A 147 37.13 6.67 34.12
C VAL A 147 38.57 6.17 33.98
N PRO A 148 39.57 7.05 33.79
CA PRO A 148 40.97 6.67 33.82
C PRO A 148 41.32 6.11 35.20
N SER A 149 41.93 4.93 35.26
CA SER A 149 42.44 4.36 36.53
C SER A 149 43.41 5.35 37.18
N SER A 150 43.19 5.66 38.45
CA SER A 150 44.07 6.55 39.24
C SER A 150 45.52 6.06 39.22
N PRO A 151 46.53 6.93 39.02
CA PRO A 151 47.95 6.53 39.02
C PRO A 151 48.51 6.11 40.39
N TYR A 152 47.74 6.26 41.47
CA TYR A 152 48.24 6.15 42.85
C TYR A 152 47.82 4.87 43.61
N GLY A 153 47.33 3.85 42.91
CA GLY A 153 47.05 2.54 43.48
C GLY A 153 48.20 1.56 43.25
N GLY A 154 49.04 1.35 44.25
CA GLY A 154 50.02 0.26 44.24
C GLY A 154 49.32 -1.09 44.46
N GLY A 155 49.27 -1.93 43.42
CA GLY A 155 48.80 -3.31 43.54
C GLY A 155 48.15 -3.84 42.27
N GLU A 156 48.91 -4.70 41.57
CA GLU A 156 48.54 -5.60 40.47
C GLU A 156 47.93 -5.01 39.18
N THR A 157 48.71 -5.20 38.12
CA THR A 157 48.45 -4.87 36.73
C THR A 157 47.26 -5.64 36.15
N THR A 158 46.08 -5.04 36.21
CA THR A 158 45.11 -5.18 35.12
C THR A 158 44.74 -3.77 34.66
N ALA A 159 45.24 -3.38 33.49
CA ALA A 159 44.87 -2.16 32.80
C ALA A 159 43.42 -2.26 32.32
N GLY A 160 42.47 -2.20 33.26
CA GLY A 160 41.04 -2.12 33.00
C GLY A 160 40.59 -0.67 33.14
N SER A 161 40.02 -0.10 32.09
CA SER A 161 39.22 1.13 32.20
C SER A 161 38.04 0.85 33.14
N GLY A 162 37.97 1.54 34.28
CA GLY A 162 36.80 1.51 35.15
C GLY A 162 35.62 2.21 34.47
N LEU A 163 34.41 1.68 34.64
CA LEU A 163 33.19 2.34 34.17
C LEU A 163 32.47 2.93 35.39
N SER A 164 32.02 4.18 35.29
CA SER A 164 31.10 4.78 36.24
C SER A 164 29.74 5.02 35.57
N CYS A 165 28.66 4.77 36.32
CA CYS A 165 27.29 5.03 35.89
C CYS A 165 26.83 6.39 36.41
N HIS A 166 26.49 7.30 35.49
CA HIS A 166 25.94 8.61 35.82
C HIS A 166 24.50 8.69 35.31
N CYS A 167 23.55 9.03 36.19
CA CYS A 167 22.13 9.20 35.82
C CYS A 167 21.61 10.53 36.35
N GLY A 168 20.90 11.30 35.51
CA GLY A 168 20.27 12.55 35.95
C GLY A 168 21.23 13.63 36.51
N GLY A 169 22.53 13.51 36.22
CA GLY A 169 23.58 14.38 36.75
C GLY A 169 24.23 13.88 38.05
N GLU A 170 23.77 12.76 38.61
CA GLU A 170 24.32 12.13 39.83
C GLU A 170 25.11 10.86 39.50
N VAL A 171 26.09 10.54 40.36
CA VAL A 171 26.90 9.31 40.24
C VAL A 171 26.19 8.19 40.97
N ILE A 172 25.70 7.20 40.22
CA ILE A 172 24.95 6.07 40.76
C ILE A 172 25.88 4.91 41.13
N SER A 173 26.91 4.65 40.32
CA SER A 173 27.97 3.69 40.60
C SER A 173 29.31 4.26 40.15
N SER A 174 30.34 4.13 41.00
CA SER A 174 31.70 4.60 40.69
C SER A 174 32.61 3.51 40.15
N ASP A 175 32.27 2.25 40.40
CA ASP A 175 33.14 1.09 40.15
C ASP A 175 32.56 0.11 39.10
N SER A 176 31.32 0.33 38.66
CA SER A 176 30.64 -0.46 37.64
C SER A 176 29.78 0.39 36.70
N GLY A 177 29.56 -0.10 35.48
CA GLY A 177 28.59 0.48 34.54
C GLY A 177 27.14 0.35 35.03
N CYS A 178 26.22 1.00 34.35
CA CYS A 178 24.81 1.02 34.71
C CYS A 178 24.17 -0.38 34.59
N GLU A 179 23.70 -0.92 35.70
CA GLU A 179 22.90 -2.16 35.72
C GLU A 179 21.43 -1.84 35.43
N PHE A 180 20.95 -2.27 34.27
CA PHE A 180 19.57 -2.04 33.85
C PHE A 180 18.66 -3.20 34.27
N SER A 181 17.52 -2.87 34.87
CA SER A 181 16.44 -3.83 35.10
C SER A 181 15.96 -4.47 33.78
N SER A 182 15.48 -5.71 33.83
CA SER A 182 14.83 -6.37 32.70
C SER A 182 13.54 -5.63 32.35
N GLY A 183 13.65 -4.63 31.46
CA GLY A 183 12.52 -3.87 30.95
C GLY A 183 11.57 -4.73 30.12
N PHE A 184 10.42 -4.17 29.74
CA PHE A 184 9.50 -4.86 28.85
C PHE A 184 10.18 -5.17 27.51
N PRO A 185 10.01 -6.36 26.94
CA PRO A 185 10.68 -6.73 25.70
C PRO A 185 10.30 -5.80 24.55
N ARG A 186 11.25 -4.97 24.09
CA ARG A 186 11.04 -3.96 23.05
C ARG A 186 10.51 -4.54 21.75
N TRP A 187 10.90 -5.76 21.41
CA TRP A 187 10.42 -6.46 20.21
C TRP A 187 8.92 -6.77 20.27
N VAL A 188 8.35 -7.00 21.46
CA VAL A 188 6.90 -7.23 21.63
C VAL A 188 6.13 -5.94 21.37
N LEU A 189 6.60 -4.81 21.89
CA LEU A 189 6.01 -3.49 21.60
C LEU A 189 6.10 -3.16 20.11
N ALA A 190 7.26 -3.42 19.49
CA ALA A 190 7.44 -3.23 18.05
C ALA A 190 6.45 -4.09 17.24
N ALA A 191 6.34 -5.38 17.56
CA ALA A 191 5.43 -6.30 16.89
C ALA A 191 3.97 -5.88 17.05
N PHE A 192 3.57 -5.45 18.25
CA PHE A 192 2.22 -4.96 18.53
C PHE A 192 1.88 -3.73 17.68
N TRP A 193 2.73 -2.69 17.70
CA TRP A 193 2.46 -1.45 16.97
C TRP A 193 2.55 -1.62 15.46
N LEU A 194 3.48 -2.42 14.96
CA LEU A 194 3.54 -2.79 13.54
C LEU A 194 2.30 -3.58 13.11
N GLY A 195 1.87 -4.55 13.91
CA GLY A 195 0.64 -5.30 13.67
C GLY A 195 -0.59 -4.40 13.64
N SER A 196 -0.71 -3.49 14.61
CA SER A 196 -1.80 -2.51 14.71
C SER A 196 -1.88 -1.59 13.48
N VAL A 197 -0.76 -0.98 13.07
CA VAL A 197 -0.71 -0.09 11.90
C VAL A 197 -1.04 -0.84 10.61
N THR A 198 -0.38 -1.99 10.38
CA THR A 198 -0.57 -2.76 9.15
C THR A 198 -1.99 -3.30 9.04
N TRP A 199 -2.59 -3.70 10.15
CA TRP A 199 -3.96 -4.18 10.19
C TRP A 199 -4.96 -3.08 9.80
N VAL A 200 -4.91 -1.89 10.42
CA VAL A 200 -5.84 -0.80 10.09
C VAL A 200 -5.67 -0.33 8.64
N ILE A 201 -4.42 -0.18 8.18
CA ILE A 201 -4.16 0.18 6.76
C ILE A 201 -4.76 -0.88 5.82
N ALA A 202 -4.61 -2.17 6.14
CA ALA A 202 -5.19 -3.25 5.36
C ALA A 202 -6.72 -3.19 5.34
N VAL A 203 -7.37 -2.98 6.48
CA VAL A 203 -8.83 -2.83 6.59
C VAL A 203 -9.31 -1.69 5.68
N LEU A 204 -8.76 -0.50 5.86
CA LEU A 204 -9.20 0.70 5.12
C LEU A 204 -8.97 0.55 3.62
N ARG A 205 -7.84 -0.05 3.21
CA ARG A 205 -7.56 -0.34 1.80
C ARG A 205 -8.54 -1.36 1.21
N ASN A 206 -8.97 -2.35 1.99
CA ASN A 206 -9.94 -3.33 1.52
C ASN A 206 -11.34 -2.73 1.38
N VAL A 207 -11.73 -1.81 2.28
CA VAL A 207 -12.97 -1.04 2.14
C VAL A 207 -12.97 -0.19 0.86
N VAL A 208 -11.86 0.52 0.59
CA VAL A 208 -11.70 1.27 -0.68
C VAL A 208 -11.78 0.33 -1.88
N THR A 209 -11.09 -0.81 -1.83
CA THR A 209 -11.06 -1.79 -2.92
C THR A 209 -12.47 -2.32 -3.22
N ALA A 210 -13.22 -2.77 -2.22
CA ALA A 210 -14.58 -3.26 -2.37
C ALA A 210 -15.52 -2.17 -2.92
N THR A 211 -15.40 -0.95 -2.38
CA THR A 211 -16.23 0.18 -2.82
C THR A 211 -15.99 0.54 -4.28
N VAL A 212 -14.72 0.59 -4.71
CA VAL A 212 -14.37 0.88 -6.10
C VAL A 212 -14.86 -0.22 -7.03
N ALA A 213 -14.74 -1.49 -6.63
CA ALA A 213 -15.24 -2.60 -7.43
C ALA A 213 -16.76 -2.52 -7.62
N GLY A 214 -17.51 -2.25 -6.56
CA GLY A 214 -18.96 -2.05 -6.63
C GLY A 214 -19.36 -0.84 -7.46
N SER A 215 -18.64 0.27 -7.32
CA SER A 215 -18.89 1.50 -8.10
C SER A 215 -18.64 1.26 -9.59
N VAL A 216 -17.55 0.57 -9.94
CA VAL A 216 -17.21 0.23 -11.34
C VAL A 216 -18.25 -0.70 -11.95
N ALA A 217 -18.79 -1.66 -11.20
CA ALA A 217 -19.88 -2.49 -11.70
C ALA A 217 -21.18 -1.70 -11.88
N SER A 218 -21.54 -0.80 -10.95
CA SER A 218 -22.69 0.10 -11.16
C SER A 218 -22.50 0.97 -12.39
N TRP A 219 -21.30 1.50 -12.63
CA TRP A 219 -20.99 2.23 -13.87
C TRP A 219 -21.10 1.35 -15.11
N TRP A 220 -20.66 0.09 -15.04
CA TRP A 220 -20.72 -0.88 -16.14
C TRP A 220 -22.16 -1.19 -16.57
N PHE A 221 -23.03 -1.52 -15.61
CA PHE A 221 -24.39 -2.00 -15.88
C PHE A 221 -25.45 -0.89 -15.90
N SER A 222 -25.23 0.24 -15.22
CA SER A 222 -26.22 1.31 -15.05
C SER A 222 -25.55 2.69 -15.14
N PRO A 223 -25.18 3.13 -16.36
CA PRO A 223 -24.58 4.45 -16.55
C PRO A 223 -25.54 5.55 -16.08
N GLY A 224 -25.08 6.41 -15.17
CA GLY A 224 -25.86 7.56 -14.66
C GLY A 224 -26.23 7.51 -13.17
N ASP A 225 -26.00 6.39 -12.47
CA ASP A 225 -26.23 6.34 -11.02
C ASP A 225 -25.14 7.12 -10.24
N THR A 226 -25.50 8.34 -9.82
CA THR A 226 -24.66 9.24 -9.03
C THR A 226 -24.47 8.79 -7.58
N ARG A 227 -25.29 7.85 -7.08
CA ARG A 227 -25.24 7.34 -5.69
C ARG A 227 -24.53 6.00 -5.59
N SER A 228 -24.09 5.43 -6.71
CA SER A 228 -23.36 4.16 -6.81
C SER A 228 -22.22 4.03 -5.80
N VAL A 229 -21.38 5.08 -5.66
CA VAL A 229 -20.24 5.08 -4.73
C VAL A 229 -20.68 4.98 -3.27
N ARG A 230 -21.71 5.75 -2.88
CA ARG A 230 -22.22 5.75 -1.50
C ARG A 230 -22.87 4.42 -1.16
N GLY A 231 -23.64 3.85 -2.09
CA GLY A 231 -24.25 2.52 -1.92
C GLY A 231 -23.18 1.42 -1.81
N ALA A 232 -22.18 1.43 -2.68
CA ALA A 232 -21.07 0.50 -2.62
C ALA A 232 -20.24 0.64 -1.33
N PHE A 233 -20.03 1.87 -0.86
CA PHE A 233 -19.35 2.14 0.40
C PHE A 233 -20.13 1.58 1.60
N TYR A 234 -21.43 1.86 1.66
CA TYR A 234 -22.30 1.37 2.73
C TYR A 234 -22.30 -0.17 2.81
N ARG A 235 -22.34 -0.85 1.67
CA ARG A 235 -22.19 -2.32 1.63
C ARG A 235 -20.80 -2.76 2.11
N ALA A 236 -19.73 -2.11 1.64
CA ALA A 236 -18.37 -2.42 2.04
C ALA A 236 -18.12 -2.23 3.56
N THR A 237 -18.82 -1.30 4.21
CA THR A 237 -18.69 -1.06 5.65
C THR A 237 -19.64 -1.92 6.51
N HIS A 238 -20.88 -2.16 6.09
CA HIS A 238 -21.85 -2.88 6.93
C HIS A 238 -21.90 -4.39 6.71
N SER A 239 -21.96 -4.87 5.46
CA SER A 239 -22.09 -6.32 5.20
C SER A 239 -20.75 -7.05 5.26
N SER A 240 -19.63 -6.32 5.15
CA SER A 240 -18.31 -6.92 4.97
C SER A 240 -17.38 -6.82 6.20
N PHE A 241 -17.63 -5.93 7.16
CA PHE A 241 -16.77 -5.78 8.35
C PHE A 241 -16.74 -7.05 9.21
N GLY A 242 -17.89 -7.72 9.40
CA GLY A 242 -17.97 -8.98 10.17
C GLY A 242 -17.27 -10.17 9.50
N CYS A 243 -17.30 -10.27 8.16
CA CYS A 243 -16.64 -11.34 7.41
C CYS A 243 -15.14 -11.09 7.20
N PHE A 244 -14.73 -9.82 7.15
CA PHE A 244 -13.34 -9.40 7.03
C PHE A 244 -12.52 -9.71 8.29
N LEU A 245 -13.13 -9.57 9.48
CA LEU A 245 -12.52 -9.92 10.77
C LEU A 245 -12.36 -11.43 10.98
N ARG A 246 -13.25 -12.25 10.40
CA ARG A 246 -13.18 -13.73 10.48
C ARG A 246 -12.01 -14.33 9.68
N ARG A 247 -11.26 -13.48 8.96
CA ARG A 247 -10.30 -13.81 7.89
C ARG A 247 -8.83 -13.88 8.33
N PHE A 248 -8.51 -13.78 9.63
CA PHE A 248 -7.16 -14.14 10.09
C PHE A 248 -6.92 -15.66 10.05
N ARG A 249 -7.99 -16.47 10.01
CA ARG A 249 -7.87 -17.94 10.09
C ARG A 249 -7.63 -18.64 8.74
N ASP A 250 -8.06 -18.06 7.62
CA ASP A 250 -7.97 -18.68 6.29
C ASP A 250 -7.21 -17.80 5.30
N ALA A 251 -5.88 -17.74 5.45
CA ALA A 251 -4.98 -17.10 4.51
C ALA A 251 -4.84 -17.97 3.24
N VAL A 252 -5.63 -17.68 2.20
CA VAL A 252 -5.41 -18.24 0.86
C VAL A 252 -5.33 -17.12 -0.19
N GLY A 253 -4.09 -16.68 -0.44
CA GLY A 253 -3.56 -16.24 -1.74
C GLY A 253 -4.37 -15.30 -2.64
N TYR A 254 -3.98 -15.28 -3.92
CA TYR A 254 -4.43 -14.37 -4.99
C TYR A 254 -5.96 -14.28 -5.19
N ALA A 255 -6.69 -15.34 -4.81
CA ALA A 255 -8.15 -15.41 -4.88
C ALA A 255 -8.85 -14.42 -3.93
N SER A 256 -8.17 -14.04 -2.85
CA SER A 256 -8.68 -13.07 -1.86
C SER A 256 -9.02 -11.70 -2.47
N ALA A 257 -8.23 -11.24 -3.44
CA ALA A 257 -8.40 -9.93 -4.07
C ALA A 257 -9.61 -9.91 -5.02
N TYR A 258 -9.80 -10.97 -5.81
CA TYR A 258 -10.99 -11.09 -6.68
C TYR A 258 -12.24 -11.33 -5.85
N ALA A 259 -12.16 -12.08 -4.75
CA ALA A 259 -13.27 -12.24 -3.82
C ALA A 259 -13.74 -10.88 -3.24
N ILE A 260 -12.81 -9.96 -2.94
CA ILE A 260 -13.18 -8.59 -2.53
C ILE A 260 -13.93 -7.84 -3.64
N CYS A 261 -13.53 -8.02 -4.90
CA CYS A 261 -14.29 -7.47 -6.04
C CYS A 261 -15.69 -8.09 -6.12
N PHE A 262 -15.83 -9.42 -6.00
CA PHE A 262 -17.14 -10.09 -5.97
C PHE A 262 -18.04 -9.58 -4.82
N ILE A 263 -17.48 -9.32 -3.64
CA ILE A 263 -18.20 -8.70 -2.52
C ILE A 263 -18.68 -7.30 -2.91
N GLY A 264 -17.80 -6.47 -3.50
CA GLY A 264 -18.16 -5.11 -3.92
C GLY A 264 -19.26 -5.07 -4.98
N ILE A 265 -19.16 -5.96 -5.98
CA ILE A 265 -20.05 -6.03 -7.13
C ILE A 265 -21.42 -6.58 -6.74
N TYR A 266 -21.47 -7.72 -6.05
CA TYR A 266 -22.71 -8.47 -5.82
C TYR A 266 -23.19 -8.47 -4.36
N GLY A 267 -22.40 -7.94 -3.42
CA GLY A 267 -22.75 -7.95 -1.98
C GLY A 267 -22.73 -9.34 -1.35
N LEU A 268 -21.97 -10.29 -1.91
CA LEU A 268 -21.92 -11.68 -1.44
C LEU A 268 -21.18 -11.82 -0.10
N ASP A 269 -21.53 -12.82 0.68
CA ASP A 269 -20.72 -13.27 1.82
C ASP A 269 -19.31 -13.70 1.34
N PHE A 270 -18.29 -13.49 2.19
CA PHE A 270 -16.91 -13.78 1.81
C PHE A 270 -16.68 -15.23 1.33
N SER A 271 -17.24 -16.23 2.00
CA SER A 271 -17.09 -17.64 1.59
C SER A 271 -17.74 -17.94 0.23
N LYS A 272 -18.87 -17.29 -0.08
CA LYS A 272 -19.51 -17.40 -1.41
C LYS A 272 -18.66 -16.68 -2.46
N ALA A 273 -18.19 -15.47 -2.17
CA ALA A 273 -17.33 -14.70 -3.04
C ALA A 273 -16.00 -15.41 -3.35
N LEU A 274 -15.40 -16.08 -2.37
CA LEU A 274 -14.16 -16.84 -2.54
C LEU A 274 -14.38 -18.08 -3.42
N ARG A 275 -15.48 -18.83 -3.22
CA ARG A 275 -15.84 -19.95 -4.09
C ARG A 275 -16.03 -19.52 -5.54
N ARG A 276 -16.75 -18.41 -5.77
CA ARG A 276 -16.93 -17.83 -7.12
C ARG A 276 -15.61 -17.35 -7.73
N ALA A 277 -14.76 -16.70 -6.95
CA ALA A 277 -13.43 -16.33 -7.41
C ALA A 277 -12.62 -17.59 -7.79
N HIS A 278 -12.66 -18.64 -6.97
CA HIS A 278 -11.98 -19.90 -7.24
C HIS A 278 -12.51 -20.59 -8.51
N GLU A 279 -13.83 -20.65 -8.72
CA GLU A 279 -14.44 -21.16 -9.96
C GLU A 279 -13.95 -20.40 -11.19
N LEU A 280 -13.85 -19.08 -11.10
CA LEU A 280 -13.32 -18.23 -12.16
C LEU A 280 -11.83 -18.54 -12.44
N PHE A 281 -11.03 -18.81 -11.41
CA PHE A 281 -9.64 -19.24 -11.56
C PHE A 281 -9.50 -20.65 -12.14
N GLN A 282 -10.33 -21.61 -11.76
CA GLN A 282 -10.27 -22.97 -12.32
C GLN A 282 -10.50 -22.95 -13.84
N ARG A 283 -11.36 -22.04 -14.32
CA ARG A 283 -11.71 -21.95 -15.74
C ARG A 283 -10.78 -21.07 -16.58
N ARG A 284 -10.21 -20.00 -16.02
CA ARG A 284 -9.40 -19.00 -16.76
C ARG A 284 -8.08 -18.60 -16.07
N GLY A 285 -7.66 -19.36 -15.07
CA GLY A 285 -6.69 -18.94 -14.05
C GLY A 285 -5.30 -18.61 -14.57
N ILE A 286 -4.75 -19.41 -15.50
CA ILE A 286 -3.39 -19.20 -16.01
C ILE A 286 -3.28 -17.85 -16.73
N THR A 287 -4.24 -17.56 -17.61
CA THR A 287 -4.26 -16.30 -18.38
C THR A 287 -4.56 -15.09 -17.49
N MET A 288 -5.46 -15.25 -16.53
CA MET A 288 -5.81 -14.20 -15.58
C MET A 288 -4.66 -13.84 -14.64
N ILE A 289 -4.02 -14.84 -14.04
CA ILE A 289 -2.92 -14.64 -13.08
C ILE A 289 -1.72 -14.02 -13.79
N ALA A 290 -1.35 -14.52 -14.97
CA ALA A 290 -0.21 -13.98 -15.71
C ALA A 290 -0.44 -12.50 -16.09
N ASN A 291 -1.62 -12.18 -16.64
CA ASN A 291 -1.96 -10.81 -17.02
C ASN A 291 -2.05 -9.86 -15.82
N ASP A 292 -2.72 -10.30 -14.75
CA ASP A 292 -2.88 -9.52 -13.52
C ASP A 292 -1.52 -9.26 -12.84
N GLY A 293 -0.60 -10.24 -12.89
CA GLY A 293 0.75 -10.14 -12.38
C GLY A 293 1.59 -9.07 -13.09
N ILE A 294 1.61 -9.06 -14.42
CA ILE A 294 2.40 -8.11 -15.23
C ILE A 294 1.90 -6.68 -15.03
N VAL A 295 0.58 -6.46 -15.04
CA VAL A 295 0.00 -5.13 -14.82
C VAL A 295 0.21 -4.68 -13.38
N SER A 296 0.02 -5.58 -12.40
CA SER A 296 0.26 -5.27 -10.99
C SER A 296 1.71 -4.90 -10.72
N ALA A 297 2.65 -5.65 -11.31
CA ALA A 297 4.08 -5.36 -11.25
C ALA A 297 4.41 -4.02 -11.91
N GLY A 298 3.90 -3.73 -13.11
CA GLY A 298 4.11 -2.43 -13.76
C GLY A 298 3.57 -1.25 -12.94
N LEU A 299 2.36 -1.39 -12.38
CA LEU A 299 1.80 -0.39 -11.46
C LEU A 299 2.64 -0.28 -10.19
N PHE A 300 3.17 -1.37 -9.65
CA PHE A 300 4.07 -1.37 -8.50
C PHE A 300 5.40 -0.67 -8.79
N LEU A 301 6.03 -0.94 -9.94
CA LEU A 301 7.25 -0.26 -10.36
C LEU A 301 7.02 1.25 -10.52
N LEU A 302 5.89 1.65 -11.13
CA LEU A 302 5.49 3.06 -11.19
C LEU A 302 5.34 3.65 -9.78
N THR A 303 4.71 2.90 -8.87
CA THR A 303 4.55 3.35 -7.48
C THR A 303 5.87 3.54 -6.76
N MET A 304 6.78 2.58 -6.90
CA MET A 304 8.09 2.61 -6.25
C MET A 304 8.97 3.71 -6.83
N GLY A 305 8.96 3.90 -8.15
CA GLY A 305 9.71 4.98 -8.80
C GLY A 305 9.30 6.36 -8.30
N LEU A 306 7.99 6.64 -8.24
CA LEU A 306 7.47 7.90 -7.73
C LEU A 306 7.72 8.10 -6.23
N MET A 307 7.66 7.03 -5.44
CA MET A 307 8.00 7.08 -4.01
C MET A 307 9.50 7.29 -3.80
N SER A 308 10.36 6.62 -4.55
CA SER A 308 11.81 6.76 -4.41
C SER A 308 12.30 8.15 -4.79
N THR A 309 11.75 8.76 -5.85
CA THR A 309 12.11 10.13 -6.22
C THR A 309 11.67 11.12 -5.16
N TYR A 310 10.45 10.97 -4.63
CA TYR A 310 9.98 11.76 -3.50
C TYR A 310 10.90 11.59 -2.29
N VAL A 311 11.28 10.34 -1.96
CA VAL A 311 12.12 10.05 -0.80
C VAL A 311 13.47 10.73 -0.94
N VAL A 312 14.13 10.58 -2.08
CA VAL A 312 15.46 11.16 -2.33
C VAL A 312 15.41 12.69 -2.28
N VAL A 313 14.42 13.32 -2.93
CA VAL A 313 14.29 14.78 -2.95
C VAL A 313 14.07 15.30 -1.53
N VAL A 314 13.08 14.78 -0.80
CA VAL A 314 12.78 15.26 0.56
C VAL A 314 13.93 14.98 1.51
N TRP A 315 14.54 13.79 1.43
CA TRP A 315 15.70 13.44 2.26
C TRP A 315 16.87 14.38 2.00
N SER A 316 17.19 14.67 0.73
CA SER A 316 18.27 15.59 0.39
C SER A 316 18.01 17.02 0.89
N MET A 317 16.76 17.49 0.81
CA MET A 317 16.37 18.82 1.31
C MET A 317 16.47 18.89 2.83
N VAL A 318 15.96 17.89 3.55
CA VAL A 318 16.04 17.83 5.02
C VAL A 318 17.49 17.70 5.49
N TRP A 319 18.28 16.84 4.82
CA TRP A 319 19.69 16.67 5.15
C TRP A 319 20.48 17.97 4.96
N SER A 320 20.29 18.65 3.82
CA SER A 320 20.99 19.91 3.51
C SER A 320 20.65 21.02 4.50
N SER A 321 19.37 21.18 4.89
CA SER A 321 18.96 22.20 5.86
C SER A 321 19.47 21.90 7.27
N MET A 322 19.51 20.63 7.67
CA MET A 322 20.05 20.22 8.96
C MET A 322 21.55 20.45 9.06
N VAL A 323 22.32 20.07 8.02
CA VAL A 323 23.77 20.30 7.96
C VAL A 323 24.09 21.80 7.99
N MET A 324 23.32 22.62 7.27
CA MET A 324 23.51 24.08 7.25
C MET A 324 23.13 24.74 8.58
N SER A 325 22.14 24.21 9.31
CA SER A 325 21.65 24.81 10.55
C SER A 325 22.49 24.45 11.79
N MET A 326 23.10 23.27 11.82
CA MET A 326 23.70 22.74 13.06
C MET A 326 25.12 22.17 12.86
N GLY A 327 25.67 22.27 11.65
CA GLY A 327 26.96 21.68 11.29
C GLY A 327 26.90 20.15 11.18
N ALA A 328 28.04 19.53 10.85
CA ALA A 328 28.15 18.08 10.63
C ALA A 328 28.23 17.24 11.93
N GLN A 329 27.87 17.79 13.09
CA GLN A 329 28.19 17.20 14.41
C GLN A 329 27.09 16.34 15.03
N PHE A 330 26.16 15.82 14.23
CA PHE A 330 25.13 14.92 14.77
C PHE A 330 25.66 13.49 14.95
N SER A 331 26.00 13.15 16.19
CA SER A 331 26.23 11.78 16.65
C SER A 331 25.38 11.49 17.89
N GLY A 332 24.79 10.30 17.97
CA GLY A 332 24.08 9.82 19.18
C GLY A 332 22.55 9.68 19.03
N SER A 333 21.87 9.47 20.16
CA SER A 333 20.45 9.11 20.25
C SER A 333 19.49 10.19 19.71
N LEU A 334 19.82 11.48 19.89
CA LEU A 334 19.03 12.60 19.40
C LEU A 334 18.95 12.64 17.86
N PHE A 335 20.02 12.25 17.16
CA PHE A 335 20.02 12.15 15.70
C PHE A 335 19.04 11.08 15.20
N PHE A 336 19.12 9.88 15.77
CA PHE A 336 18.20 8.79 15.43
C PHE A 336 16.75 9.15 15.75
N PHE A 337 16.53 9.89 16.85
CA PHE A 337 15.22 10.40 17.20
C PHE A 337 14.67 11.35 16.13
N ILE A 338 15.40 12.42 15.79
CA ILE A 338 14.98 13.39 14.77
C ILE A 338 14.74 12.68 13.44
N MET A 339 15.62 11.78 13.03
CA MET A 339 15.46 11.01 11.79
C MET A 339 14.23 10.11 11.80
N SER A 340 13.94 9.43 12.92
CA SER A 340 12.73 8.60 13.04
C SER A 340 11.44 9.43 12.94
N VAL A 341 11.42 10.62 13.55
CA VAL A 341 10.29 11.56 13.46
C VAL A 341 10.14 12.06 12.02
N VAL A 342 11.23 12.46 11.36
CA VAL A 342 11.17 12.90 9.97
C VAL A 342 10.65 11.76 9.07
N VAL A 343 11.14 10.53 9.24
CA VAL A 343 10.68 9.36 8.46
C VAL A 343 9.17 9.16 8.59
N VAL A 344 8.69 9.12 9.84
CA VAL A 344 7.29 8.81 10.15
C VAL A 344 6.34 9.94 9.74
N PHE A 345 6.71 11.20 9.96
CA PHE A 345 5.79 12.32 9.74
C PHE A 345 5.81 12.86 8.31
N PHE A 346 6.88 12.59 7.54
CA PHE A 346 7.01 13.11 6.18
C PHE A 346 6.83 12.02 5.11
N PHE A 347 7.38 10.82 5.29
CA PHE A 347 7.36 9.81 4.23
C PHE A 347 6.18 8.85 4.32
N VAL A 348 5.83 8.40 5.53
CA VAL A 348 4.70 7.47 5.73
C VAL A 348 3.39 8.06 5.19
N PRO A 349 3.03 9.33 5.43
CA PRO A 349 1.77 9.87 4.93
C PRO A 349 1.66 9.90 3.41
N VAL A 350 2.74 10.32 2.74
CA VAL A 350 2.77 10.39 1.27
C VAL A 350 2.74 8.99 0.67
N ALA A 351 3.48 8.04 1.25
CA ALA A 351 3.44 6.64 0.84
C ALA A 351 2.05 6.01 1.00
N VAL A 352 1.38 6.27 2.11
CA VAL A 352 0.02 5.80 2.39
C VAL A 352 -0.98 6.38 1.38
N CYS A 353 -0.97 7.69 1.17
CA CYS A 353 -1.83 8.38 0.19
C CYS A 353 -1.65 7.84 -1.22
N PHE A 354 -0.41 7.68 -1.66
CA PHE A 354 -0.11 7.18 -2.98
C PHE A 354 -0.54 5.71 -3.15
N SER A 355 -0.26 4.87 -2.16
CA SER A 355 -0.62 3.45 -2.20
C SER A 355 -2.15 3.23 -2.25
N THR A 356 -2.90 4.05 -1.51
CA THR A 356 -4.37 4.00 -1.48
C THR A 356 -4.95 4.50 -2.79
N THR A 357 -4.42 5.57 -3.36
CA THR A 357 -4.88 6.08 -4.66
C THR A 357 -4.65 5.06 -5.78
N MET A 358 -3.49 4.40 -5.80
CA MET A 358 -3.21 3.34 -6.78
C MET A 358 -4.06 2.08 -6.54
N SER A 359 -4.51 1.84 -5.31
CA SER A 359 -5.42 0.73 -5.00
C SER A 359 -6.77 0.86 -5.73
N VAL A 360 -7.21 2.09 -6.00
CA VAL A 360 -8.43 2.38 -6.79
C VAL A 360 -8.30 1.77 -8.19
N LEU A 361 -7.21 2.06 -8.90
CA LEU A 361 -6.97 1.51 -10.24
C LEU A 361 -6.75 -0.02 -10.22
N ARG A 362 -6.03 -0.52 -9.21
CA ARG A 362 -5.83 -1.97 -9.05
C ARG A 362 -7.14 -2.71 -8.80
N SER A 363 -8.08 -2.11 -8.06
CA SER A 363 -9.41 -2.67 -7.86
C SER A 363 -10.27 -2.54 -9.11
N GLY A 364 -10.31 -1.34 -9.71
CA GLY A 364 -11.11 -1.04 -10.88
C GLY A 364 -10.83 -1.98 -12.04
N ARG A 365 -9.56 -2.26 -12.37
CA ARG A 365 -9.20 -3.20 -13.44
C ARG A 365 -9.60 -4.65 -13.16
N LYS A 366 -9.69 -5.05 -11.90
CA LYS A 366 -10.19 -6.38 -11.51
C LYS A 366 -11.70 -6.44 -11.66
N ALA A 367 -12.40 -5.36 -11.25
CA ALA A 367 -13.83 -5.24 -11.43
C ALA A 367 -14.25 -5.22 -12.91
N VAL A 368 -13.58 -4.41 -13.73
CA VAL A 368 -13.77 -4.40 -15.19
C VAL A 368 -13.56 -5.79 -15.78
N PHE A 369 -12.50 -6.49 -15.39
CA PHE A 369 -12.27 -7.85 -15.86
C PHE A 369 -13.41 -8.80 -15.48
N VAL A 370 -13.88 -8.77 -14.24
CA VAL A 370 -15.00 -9.61 -13.78
C VAL A 370 -16.27 -9.28 -14.55
N CYS A 371 -16.59 -8.00 -14.74
CA CYS A 371 -17.78 -7.57 -15.49
C CYS A 371 -17.68 -7.97 -16.96
N PHE A 372 -16.51 -7.77 -17.59
CA PHE A 372 -16.25 -8.14 -18.98
C PHE A 372 -16.40 -9.64 -19.23
N VAL A 373 -15.91 -10.48 -18.31
CA VAL A 373 -16.04 -11.94 -18.45
C VAL A 373 -17.48 -12.42 -18.28
N GLN A 374 -18.30 -11.69 -17.52
CA GLN A 374 -19.68 -12.08 -17.24
C GLN A 374 -20.66 -11.56 -18.29
N ASP A 375 -20.52 -10.31 -18.70
CA ASP A 375 -21.38 -9.67 -19.70
C ASP A 375 -20.58 -8.57 -20.44
N PRO A 376 -19.92 -8.93 -21.55
CA PRO A 376 -19.14 -7.99 -22.35
C PRO A 376 -20.04 -7.07 -23.19
N GLU A 377 -21.26 -7.48 -23.53
CA GLU A 377 -22.19 -6.71 -24.38
C GLU A 377 -22.73 -5.48 -23.66
N ALA A 378 -22.92 -5.56 -22.34
CA ALA A 378 -23.26 -4.40 -21.51
C ALA A 378 -22.30 -3.21 -21.70
N LEU A 379 -21.01 -3.46 -21.94
CA LEU A 379 -20.06 -2.37 -22.22
C LEU A 379 -20.34 -1.67 -23.55
N ALA A 380 -20.62 -2.44 -24.60
CA ALA A 380 -20.92 -1.90 -25.93
C ALA A 380 -22.20 -1.07 -25.91
N ASN A 381 -23.23 -1.57 -25.20
CA ASN A 381 -24.54 -0.91 -25.10
C ASN A 381 -24.48 0.38 -24.28
N ASN A 382 -23.73 0.40 -23.18
CA ASN A 382 -23.75 1.52 -22.23
C ASN A 382 -22.67 2.58 -22.45
N HIS A 383 -21.50 2.22 -23.01
CA HIS A 383 -20.32 3.09 -23.06
C HIS A 383 -19.70 3.24 -24.45
N GLY A 384 -20.38 2.73 -25.49
CA GLY A 384 -20.00 2.86 -26.88
C GLY A 384 -19.09 1.74 -27.40
N SER A 385 -19.18 1.49 -28.71
CA SER A 385 -18.48 0.39 -29.40
C SER A 385 -16.96 0.50 -29.33
N GLN A 386 -16.39 1.70 -29.42
CA GLN A 386 -14.93 1.87 -29.47
C GLN A 386 -14.21 1.32 -28.22
N THR A 387 -14.78 1.52 -27.02
CA THR A 387 -14.20 1.01 -25.77
C THR A 387 -14.30 -0.52 -25.69
N TYR A 388 -15.37 -1.07 -26.24
CA TYR A 388 -15.59 -2.51 -26.35
C TYR A 388 -14.63 -3.16 -27.36
N ASP A 389 -14.46 -2.57 -28.55
CA ASP A 389 -13.60 -3.07 -29.62
C ASP A 389 -12.13 -3.11 -29.19
N ASP A 390 -11.65 -2.07 -28.51
CA ASP A 390 -10.30 -2.00 -27.94
C ASP A 390 -10.03 -3.15 -26.95
N LEU A 391 -10.98 -3.42 -26.05
CA LEU A 391 -10.84 -4.42 -24.99
C LEU A 391 -11.02 -5.85 -25.51
N SER A 392 -12.06 -6.07 -26.33
CA SER A 392 -12.38 -7.37 -26.93
C SER A 392 -11.34 -7.80 -27.95
N GLY A 393 -10.84 -6.88 -28.78
CA GLY A 393 -9.76 -7.15 -29.74
C GLY A 393 -8.45 -7.54 -29.03
N ALA A 394 -8.09 -6.86 -27.94
CA ALA A 394 -6.92 -7.22 -27.14
C ALA A 394 -7.10 -8.57 -26.42
N TRP A 395 -8.33 -8.93 -26.04
CA TRP A 395 -8.64 -10.23 -25.44
C TRP A 395 -8.50 -11.38 -26.45
N GLN A 396 -9.01 -11.21 -27.68
CA GLN A 396 -8.92 -12.20 -28.75
C GLN A 396 -7.46 -12.53 -29.11
N GLN A 397 -6.58 -11.51 -29.17
CA GLN A 397 -5.14 -11.71 -29.41
C GLN A 397 -4.48 -12.61 -28.35
N ILE A 398 -4.92 -12.56 -27.09
CA ILE A 398 -4.38 -13.43 -26.04
C ILE A 398 -4.88 -14.87 -26.19
N GLN A 399 -6.13 -15.03 -26.64
CA GLN A 399 -6.71 -16.36 -26.84
C GLN A 399 -6.05 -17.10 -28.00
N THR A 400 -5.67 -16.41 -29.07
CA THR A 400 -4.96 -17.01 -30.21
C THR A 400 -3.54 -17.45 -29.84
N GLU A 401 -2.85 -16.71 -28.98
CA GLU A 401 -1.51 -17.08 -28.47
C GLU A 401 -1.55 -18.27 -27.47
N CYS A 402 -2.72 -18.60 -26.89
CA CYS A 402 -2.89 -19.63 -25.86
C CYS A 402 -4.23 -20.39 -26.04
N PRO A 403 -4.33 -21.32 -27.00
CA PRO A 403 -5.60 -21.95 -27.41
C PRO A 403 -6.27 -22.85 -26.34
N GLY A 404 -5.58 -23.26 -25.27
CA GLY A 404 -6.12 -24.14 -24.23
C GLY A 404 -7.19 -23.54 -23.30
N VAL A 405 -7.68 -22.32 -23.57
CA VAL A 405 -8.57 -21.53 -22.69
C VAL A 405 -9.97 -21.33 -23.31
N ALA A 406 -10.22 -21.93 -24.48
CA ALA A 406 -11.29 -21.51 -25.39
C ALA A 406 -12.70 -22.08 -25.13
N SER A 407 -12.94 -22.99 -24.18
CA SER A 407 -14.25 -23.65 -24.08
C SER A 407 -14.83 -23.68 -22.66
N SER A 408 -15.48 -22.60 -22.24
CA SER A 408 -16.69 -22.77 -21.43
C SER A 408 -17.54 -21.50 -21.51
N ASN A 409 -18.71 -21.60 -22.15
CA ASN A 409 -19.81 -20.67 -21.92
C ASN A 409 -20.05 -20.61 -20.41
N ILE A 410 -19.88 -19.42 -19.84
CA ILE A 410 -20.26 -19.17 -18.45
C ILE A 410 -21.78 -19.00 -18.50
N PRO A 411 -22.58 -19.77 -17.75
CA PRO A 411 -23.99 -19.45 -17.62
C PRO A 411 -24.08 -18.03 -17.06
N HIS A 412 -24.83 -17.15 -17.76
CA HIS A 412 -25.17 -15.83 -17.25
C HIS A 412 -25.67 -16.00 -15.83
N VAL A 413 -24.94 -15.46 -14.86
CA VAL A 413 -25.47 -15.31 -13.51
C VAL A 413 -26.45 -14.16 -13.65
N PRO A 414 -27.77 -14.37 -13.41
CA PRO A 414 -28.69 -13.26 -13.30
C PRO A 414 -28.06 -12.29 -12.31
N ILE A 415 -28.00 -11.00 -12.66
CA ILE A 415 -27.69 -9.95 -11.69
C ILE A 415 -28.48 -10.34 -10.46
N ALA A 416 -27.80 -10.57 -9.34
CA ALA A 416 -28.49 -10.70 -8.08
C ALA A 416 -29.15 -9.34 -7.89
N THR A 417 -30.38 -9.19 -8.38
CA THR A 417 -31.42 -8.47 -7.67
C THR A 417 -31.37 -9.08 -6.29
N SER A 418 -30.53 -8.50 -5.44
CA SER A 418 -30.83 -8.48 -4.04
C SER A 418 -32.32 -8.18 -3.96
N PRO A 419 -33.13 -8.98 -3.25
CA PRO A 419 -34.53 -8.64 -3.01
C PRO A 419 -34.68 -7.18 -2.54
N ASN A 420 -33.62 -6.62 -1.93
CA ASN A 420 -33.55 -5.26 -1.42
C ASN A 420 -33.22 -4.19 -2.48
N MET A 421 -32.87 -4.54 -3.74
CA MET A 421 -32.77 -3.56 -4.84
C MET A 421 -34.10 -3.39 -5.60
N VAL A 422 -34.97 -4.40 -5.60
CA VAL A 422 -36.34 -4.28 -6.13
C VAL A 422 -37.23 -3.54 -5.12
N GLU A 423 -37.08 -3.79 -3.81
CA GLU A 423 -37.82 -3.05 -2.78
C GLU A 423 -37.54 -1.53 -2.77
N MET A 424 -36.33 -1.08 -3.15
CA MET A 424 -36.08 0.37 -3.31
C MET A 424 -36.71 0.97 -4.57
N HIS A 425 -37.03 0.16 -5.57
CA HIS A 425 -37.76 0.59 -6.76
C HIS A 425 -39.27 0.59 -6.51
N ASP A 426 -39.79 -0.41 -5.80
CA ASP A 426 -41.22 -0.53 -5.45
C ASP A 426 -41.65 0.45 -4.35
N HIS A 427 -40.81 0.74 -3.35
CA HIS A 427 -41.13 1.78 -2.36
C HIS A 427 -41.10 3.20 -2.94
N ARG A 428 -40.46 3.41 -4.09
CA ARG A 428 -40.42 4.71 -4.76
C ARG A 428 -41.56 4.90 -5.76
N ALA A 429 -42.07 3.81 -6.33
CA ALA A 429 -43.29 3.83 -7.14
C ALA A 429 -44.55 4.05 -6.29
N THR A 430 -44.57 3.51 -5.06
CA THR A 430 -45.70 3.68 -4.13
C THR A 430 -45.73 5.03 -3.41
N THR A 431 -44.58 5.72 -3.24
CA THR A 431 -44.54 7.05 -2.57
C THR A 431 -44.79 8.23 -3.51
N HIS A 432 -44.80 8.04 -4.84
CA HIS A 432 -45.09 9.11 -5.81
C HIS A 432 -46.56 9.17 -6.25
N THR A 433 -47.37 8.16 -5.97
CA THR A 433 -48.81 8.14 -6.26
C THR A 433 -49.69 8.63 -5.11
N GLU A 434 -49.14 8.87 -3.92
CA GLU A 434 -49.91 9.28 -2.72
C GLU A 434 -49.86 10.78 -2.42
N TYR A 435 -49.24 11.60 -3.28
CA TYR A 435 -49.23 13.07 -3.19
C TYR A 435 -49.79 13.77 -4.45
N GLN A 436 -50.75 13.14 -5.12
CA GLN A 436 -51.66 13.82 -6.05
C GLN A 436 -53.10 13.28 -5.90
N VAL A 437 -53.73 13.62 -4.77
CA VAL A 437 -55.18 13.87 -4.66
C VAL A 437 -55.37 15.00 -3.66
#